data_AF-A0A2N7JG95-F1
#
_entry.id   AF-A0A2N7JG95-F1
#
_cell.length_a   1.000
_cell.length_b   1.000
_cell.length_c   1.000
_cell.angle_alpha   90.00
_cell.angle_beta   90.00
_cell.angle_gamma   90.00
#
_symmetry.space_group_name_H-M   'P 1'
#
loop_
_entity.id
_entity.type
_entity.pdbx_description
1 polymer ?
#
loop_
_entity_poly.entity_id
_entity_poly.type
_entity_poly.pdbx_seq_one_letter_code
_entity_poly.pdbx_strand_id
1 'polypeptide(L)'
;MKLFLILLMSISGGLAAADHIHSFLFGFYIAALAVGSCYWLAFRSTRFPQLALMLLMCGFFAKIAVTVIGVSWGISNDIIQSPFIFSLSYLFFLVVVSYVWFAYRDKLTLKKRAKQIEESRKQAAA
;
A
#
# COMPACT_ATOMS: atom_id res chain seq x y z
N MET A 1 -9.56 14.21 -7.79
CA MET A 1 -10.31 13.47 -8.83
C MET A 1 -9.88 12.01 -8.94
N LYS A 2 -8.60 11.69 -9.18
CA LYS A 2 -8.13 10.28 -9.35
C LYS A 2 -8.32 9.36 -8.14
N LEU A 3 -8.14 9.85 -6.91
CA LEU A 3 -8.40 9.09 -5.67
C LEU A 3 -9.89 8.79 -5.46
N PHE A 4 -10.78 9.66 -5.95
CA PHE A 4 -12.23 9.51 -5.82
C PHE A 4 -12.75 8.40 -6.74
N LEU A 5 -12.17 8.25 -7.94
CA LEU A 5 -12.45 7.12 -8.85
C LEU A 5 -11.98 5.78 -8.25
N ILE A 6 -10.82 5.76 -7.60
CA ILE A 6 -10.30 4.55 -6.95
C ILE A 6 -11.19 4.15 -5.76
N LEU A 7 -11.66 5.15 -5.00
CA LEU A 7 -12.60 4.94 -3.90
C LEU A 7 -13.97 4.46 -4.40
N LEU A 8 -14.51 5.06 -5.47
CA LEU A 8 -15.75 4.61 -6.13
C LEU A 8 -15.64 3.18 -6.67
N MET A 9 -14.52 2.86 -7.32
CA MET A 9 -14.28 1.52 -7.86
C MET A 9 -14.08 0.48 -6.75
N SER A 10 -13.53 0.90 -5.61
CA SER A 10 -13.41 0.05 -4.41
C SER A 10 -14.74 -0.18 -3.72
N ILE A 11 -15.62 0.81 -3.70
CA ILE A 11 -16.97 0.69 -3.12
C ILE A 11 -17.86 -0.15 -4.05
N SER A 12 -17.76 0.02 -5.36
CA SER A 12 -18.49 -0.82 -6.33
C SER A 12 -18.00 -2.28 -6.31
N GLY A 13 -16.70 -2.52 -6.13
CA GLY A 13 -16.16 -3.87 -5.94
C GLY A 13 -16.62 -4.53 -4.63
N GLY A 14 -16.79 -3.75 -3.56
CA GLY A 14 -17.36 -4.22 -2.29
C GLY A 14 -18.86 -4.51 -2.37
N LEU A 15 -19.62 -3.71 -3.12
CA LEU A 15 -21.04 -3.95 -3.40
C LEU A 15 -21.27 -5.18 -4.29
N ALA A 16 -20.38 -5.44 -5.25
CA ALA A 16 -20.44 -6.63 -6.10
C ALA A 16 -20.05 -7.94 -5.35
N ALA A 17 -19.37 -7.82 -4.21
CA ALA A 17 -18.93 -8.95 -3.38
C ALA A 17 -19.84 -9.18 -2.16
N ALA A 18 -21.09 -8.69 -2.19
CA ALA A 18 -22.02 -8.69 -1.05
C ALA A 18 -22.25 -10.08 -0.41
N ASP A 19 -22.15 -11.17 -1.18
CA ASP A 19 -22.27 -12.54 -0.65
C ASP A 19 -21.01 -13.03 0.11
N HIS A 20 -19.83 -12.40 -0.08
CA HIS A 20 -18.56 -12.85 0.50
C HIS A 20 -17.71 -11.69 1.06
N ILE A 21 -18.35 -10.79 1.81
CA ILE A 21 -17.75 -9.60 2.42
C ILE A 21 -16.51 -9.95 3.28
N HIS A 22 -16.52 -11.09 3.98
CA HIS A 22 -15.39 -11.54 4.80
C HIS A 22 -14.14 -11.83 3.99
N SER A 23 -14.26 -12.56 2.88
CA SER A 23 -13.11 -12.83 1.99
C SER A 23 -12.64 -11.58 1.27
N PHE A 24 -13.54 -10.64 0.98
CA PHE A 24 -13.22 -9.34 0.40
C PHE A 24 -12.41 -8.45 1.35
N LEU A 25 -12.87 -8.28 2.60
CA LEU A 25 -12.18 -7.52 3.66
C LEU A 25 -10.83 -8.11 4.02
N PHE A 26 -10.73 -9.44 4.04
CA PHE A 26 -9.47 -10.12 4.31
C PHE A 26 -8.44 -9.88 3.20
N GLY A 27 -8.88 -9.85 1.93
CA GLY A 27 -8.05 -9.42 0.79
C GLY A 27 -7.53 -7.99 0.93
N PHE A 28 -8.38 -7.06 1.36
CA PHE A 28 -7.96 -5.68 1.67
C PHE A 28 -6.91 -5.64 2.79
N TYR A 29 -7.15 -6.35 3.89
CA TYR A 29 -6.26 -6.36 5.04
C TYR A 29 -4.86 -6.87 4.67
N ILE A 30 -4.77 -7.98 3.97
CA ILE A 30 -3.49 -8.54 3.52
C ILE A 30 -2.81 -7.62 2.51
N ALA A 31 -3.55 -7.05 1.56
CA ALA A 31 -2.99 -6.10 0.60
C ALA A 31 -2.42 -4.85 1.29
N ALA A 32 -3.14 -4.32 2.28
CA ALA A 32 -2.71 -3.17 3.07
C ALA A 32 -1.44 -3.46 3.88
N LEU A 33 -1.39 -4.61 4.56
CA LEU A 33 -0.22 -5.03 5.32
C LEU A 33 0.99 -5.32 4.42
N ALA A 34 0.78 -5.99 3.29
CA ALA A 34 1.86 -6.36 2.37
C ALA A 34 2.48 -5.14 1.67
N VAL A 35 1.65 -4.16 1.26
CA VAL A 35 2.13 -2.91 0.67
C VAL A 35 2.75 -2.00 1.75
N GLY A 36 2.14 -1.94 2.93
CA GLY A 36 2.65 -1.16 4.06
C GLY A 36 4.01 -1.65 4.55
N SER A 37 4.19 -2.96 4.74
CA SER A 37 5.47 -3.55 5.17
C SER A 37 6.56 -3.37 4.12
N CYS A 38 6.23 -3.59 2.84
CA CYS A 38 7.14 -3.38 1.72
C CYS A 38 7.58 -1.92 1.65
N TYR A 39 6.66 -0.97 1.78
CA TYR A 39 7.00 0.44 1.79
C TYR A 39 7.86 0.81 2.99
N TRP A 40 7.52 0.33 4.18
CA TRP A 40 8.26 0.63 5.40
C TRP A 40 9.74 0.24 5.28
N LEU A 41 10.01 -0.91 4.67
CA LEU A 41 11.37 -1.42 4.46
C LEU A 41 12.08 -0.74 3.29
N ALA A 42 11.42 -0.61 2.13
CA ALA A 42 12.02 -0.02 0.93
C ALA A 42 12.37 1.46 1.09
N PHE A 43 11.63 2.19 1.94
CA PHE A 43 11.83 3.62 2.15
C PHE A 43 12.50 3.97 3.48
N ARG A 44 13.00 2.98 4.24
CA ARG A 44 13.94 3.22 5.34
C ARG A 44 15.25 3.75 4.75
N SER A 45 15.32 5.07 4.64
CA SER A 45 16.37 5.84 3.98
C SER A 45 17.78 5.40 4.42
N THR A 46 18.52 4.79 3.50
CA THR A 46 19.98 4.68 3.59
C THR A 46 20.62 5.78 2.76
N ARG A 47 21.65 6.43 3.31
CA ARG A 47 22.46 7.48 2.64
C ARG A 47 23.26 6.95 1.44
N PHE A 48 23.32 5.62 1.28
CA PHE A 48 24.07 4.94 0.23
C PHE A 48 23.12 4.32 -0.81
N PRO A 49 23.24 4.67 -2.10
CA PRO A 49 22.36 4.16 -3.17
C PRO A 49 22.52 2.66 -3.40
N GLN A 50 23.66 2.07 -3.06
CA GLN A 50 23.93 0.64 -3.22
C GLN A 50 23.09 -0.23 -2.28
N LEU A 51 22.72 0.29 -1.10
CA LEU A 51 21.85 -0.40 -0.14
C LEU A 51 20.35 -0.29 -0.50
N ALA A 52 19.99 0.60 -1.44
CA ALA A 52 18.61 0.77 -1.86
C ALA A 52 18.06 -0.49 -2.57
N LEU A 53 18.89 -1.16 -3.38
CA LEU A 53 18.50 -2.42 -4.04
C LEU A 53 18.31 -3.55 -3.02
N MET A 54 19.16 -3.61 -2.00
CA MET A 54 19.06 -4.58 -0.90
C MET A 54 17.76 -4.38 -0.09
N LEU A 55 17.43 -3.14 0.24
CA LEU A 55 16.19 -2.79 0.94
C LEU A 55 14.94 -3.04 0.07
N LEU A 56 15.03 -2.81 -1.24
CA LEU A 56 13.95 -3.12 -2.17
C LEU A 56 13.71 -4.62 -2.27
N MET A 57 14.77 -5.43 -2.33
CA MET A 57 14.68 -6.89 -2.27
C MET A 57 14.11 -7.36 -0.93
N CYS A 58 14.54 -6.77 0.18
CA CYS A 58 13.98 -7.06 1.50
C CYS A 58 12.47 -6.72 1.57
N GLY A 59 12.06 -5.57 1.04
CA GLY A 59 10.65 -5.19 0.95
C GLY A 59 9.83 -6.14 0.07
N PHE A 60 10.42 -6.63 -1.02
CA PHE A 60 9.80 -7.66 -1.86
C PHE A 60 9.60 -8.98 -1.10
N PHE A 61 10.63 -9.48 -0.41
CA PHE A 61 10.52 -10.68 0.42
C PHE A 61 9.50 -10.51 1.55
N ALA A 62 9.46 -9.35 2.20
CA ALA A 62 8.45 -9.05 3.21
C ALA A 62 7.03 -9.08 2.64
N LYS A 63 6.83 -8.57 1.42
CA LYS A 63 5.56 -8.64 0.71
C LYS A 63 5.14 -10.10 0.50
N ILE A 64 6.03 -10.93 -0.03
CA ILE A 64 5.78 -12.36 -0.23
C ILE A 64 5.47 -13.05 1.11
N ALA A 65 6.27 -12.83 2.15
CA ALA A 65 6.07 -13.44 3.46
C ALA A 65 4.70 -13.09 4.07
N VAL A 66 4.32 -11.80 4.04
CA VAL A 66 3.01 -11.36 4.54
C VAL A 66 1.87 -11.99 3.75
N THR A 67 2.02 -12.14 2.43
CA THR A 67 0.99 -12.79 1.61
C THR A 67 0.86 -14.27 1.88
N VAL A 68 1.97 -14.99 2.01
CA VAL A 68 1.95 -16.44 2.27
C VAL A 68 1.36 -16.69 3.65
N ILE A 69 1.83 -16.00 4.69
CA ILE A 69 1.32 -16.14 6.05
C ILE A 69 -0.16 -15.75 6.12
N GLY A 70 -0.54 -14.64 5.49
CA GLY A 70 -1.92 -14.17 5.46
C GLY A 70 -2.87 -15.15 4.77
N VAL A 71 -2.48 -15.68 3.61
CA VAL A 71 -3.29 -16.66 2.86
C VAL A 71 -3.36 -18.00 3.61
N SER A 72 -2.23 -18.52 4.09
CA SER A 72 -2.20 -19.76 4.86
C SER A 72 -3.07 -19.67 6.11
N TRP A 73 -3.01 -18.54 6.84
CA TRP A 73 -3.88 -18.30 8.00
C TRP A 73 -5.36 -18.18 7.60
N GLY A 74 -5.66 -17.51 6.48
CA GLY A 74 -7.02 -17.33 5.98
C GLY A 74 -7.69 -18.63 5.54
N ILE A 75 -6.92 -19.55 4.96
CA ILE A 75 -7.40 -20.90 4.60
C ILE A 75 -7.63 -21.74 5.85
N SER A 76 -6.71 -21.73 6.82
CA SER A 76 -6.84 -22.53 8.04
C SER A 76 -8.00 -22.15 8.95
N ASN A 77 -8.54 -20.93 8.82
CA ASN A 77 -9.68 -20.46 9.61
C ASN A 77 -11.01 -20.43 8.82
N ASP A 78 -11.06 -21.01 7.62
CA ASP A 78 -12.24 -21.04 6.74
C ASP A 78 -12.80 -19.63 6.39
N ILE A 79 -12.00 -18.57 6.57
CA ILE A 79 -12.39 -17.18 6.29
C ILE A 79 -12.45 -16.93 4.78
N ILE A 80 -11.65 -17.69 4.01
CA ILE A 80 -11.63 -17.67 2.55
C ILE A 80 -12.63 -18.72 2.05
N GLN A 81 -13.90 -18.34 1.99
CA GLN A 81 -14.96 -19.19 1.42
C GLN A 81 -14.81 -19.34 -0.11
N SER A 82 -14.27 -18.30 -0.77
CA SER A 82 -14.00 -18.31 -2.21
C SER A 82 -12.59 -17.76 -2.50
N PRO A 83 -11.62 -18.63 -2.85
CA PRO A 83 -10.26 -18.21 -3.22
C PRO A 83 -10.23 -17.24 -4.40
N PHE A 84 -11.20 -17.36 -5.32
CA PHE A 84 -11.29 -16.50 -6.50
C PHE A 84 -11.62 -15.05 -6.13
N ILE A 85 -12.63 -14.85 -5.28
CA ILE A 85 -13.05 -13.53 -4.80
C ILE A 85 -11.95 -12.90 -3.95
N PHE A 86 -11.28 -13.71 -3.12
CA PHE A 86 -10.11 -13.26 -2.35
C PHE A 86 -9.00 -12.73 -3.26
N SER A 87 -8.62 -13.48 -4.31
CA SER A 87 -7.55 -13.07 -5.23
C SER A 87 -7.89 -11.79 -6.00
N LEU A 88 -9.13 -11.69 -6.51
CA LEU A 88 -9.63 -10.48 -7.18
C LEU A 88 -9.59 -9.25 -6.26
N SER A 89 -10.10 -9.40 -5.04
CA SER A 89 -10.05 -8.36 -4.02
C SER A 89 -8.60 -7.96 -3.71
N TYR A 90 -7.74 -8.95 -3.43
CA TYR A 90 -6.34 -8.73 -3.10
C TYR A 90 -5.60 -7.98 -4.22
N LEU A 91 -5.73 -8.38 -5.48
CA LEU A 91 -5.10 -7.71 -6.62
C LEU A 91 -5.59 -6.28 -6.81
N PHE A 92 -6.90 -6.06 -6.70
CA PHE A 92 -7.50 -4.74 -6.80
C PHE A 92 -6.96 -3.81 -5.69
N PHE A 93 -6.99 -4.26 -4.44
CA PHE A 93 -6.51 -3.48 -3.31
C PHE A 93 -5.01 -3.26 -3.31
N LEU A 94 -4.22 -4.19 -3.86
CA LEU A 94 -2.78 -4.03 -4.02
C LEU A 94 -2.46 -2.81 -4.90
N VAL A 95 -3.21 -2.57 -5.96
CA VAL A 95 -3.09 -1.36 -6.80
C VAL A 95 -3.57 -0.11 -6.05
N VAL A 96 -4.74 -0.20 -5.41
CA VAL A 96 -5.36 0.92 -4.66
C VAL A 96 -4.42 1.43 -3.56
N VAL A 97 -3.97 0.53 -2.67
CA VAL A 97 -3.12 0.88 -1.53
C VAL A 97 -1.78 1.40 -2.01
N SER A 98 -1.18 0.80 -3.04
CA SER A 98 0.07 1.31 -3.63
C SER A 98 -0.11 2.74 -4.14
N TYR A 99 -1.22 3.03 -4.83
CA TYR A 99 -1.49 4.36 -5.34
C TYR A 99 -1.74 5.38 -4.22
N VAL A 100 -2.56 5.03 -3.21
CA VAL A 100 -2.80 5.88 -2.04
C VAL A 100 -1.47 6.23 -1.37
N TRP A 101 -0.59 5.25 -1.24
CA TRP A 101 0.68 5.44 -0.58
C TRP A 101 1.65 6.32 -1.39
N PHE A 102 1.69 6.16 -2.71
CA PHE A 102 2.41 7.08 -3.61
C PHE A 102 1.87 8.51 -3.55
N ALA A 103 0.54 8.67 -3.58
CA ALA A 103 -0.11 9.98 -3.50
C ALA A 103 0.15 10.67 -2.16
N TYR A 104 0.15 9.90 -1.07
CA TYR A 104 0.48 10.41 0.27
C TYR A 104 1.93 10.92 0.33
N ARG A 105 2.88 10.15 -0.23
CA ARG A 105 4.29 10.55 -0.26
C ARG A 105 4.55 11.78 -1.12
N ASP A 106 3.89 11.89 -2.27
CA ASP A 106 4.03 13.04 -3.15
C ASP A 106 3.66 14.34 -2.41
N LYS A 107 2.53 14.34 -1.70
CA LYS A 107 2.12 15.45 -0.82
C LYS A 107 3.12 15.77 0.28
N LEU A 108 3.70 14.75 0.93
CA LEU A 108 4.74 14.96 1.96
C LEU A 108 6.00 15.60 1.39
N THR A 109 6.40 15.20 0.18
CA THR A 109 7.62 15.72 -0.48
C THR A 109 7.43 17.17 -0.93
N LEU A 110 6.27 17.49 -1.49
CA LEU A 110 5.88 18.86 -1.85
C LEU A 110 5.87 19.78 -0.62
N LYS A 111 5.32 19.33 0.51
CA LYS A 111 5.30 20.09 1.76
C LYS A 111 6.70 20.37 2.29
N LYS A 112 7.63 19.41 2.18
CA LYS A 112 9.04 19.60 2.57
C LYS A 112 9.75 20.63 1.67
N ARG A 113 9.56 20.56 0.35
CA ARG A 113 10.13 21.55 -0.59
C ARG A 113 9.59 22.95 -0.35
N ALA A 114 8.28 23.08 -0.11
CA ALA A 114 7.66 24.38 0.17
C ALA A 114 8.26 25.04 1.43
N LYS A 115 8.46 24.26 2.51
CA LYS A 115 9.15 24.75 3.72
C LYS A 115 10.59 25.18 3.44
N GLN A 116 11.35 24.40 2.68
CA GLN A 116 12.72 24.75 2.31
C GLN A 116 12.79 26.07 1.51
N ILE A 117 11.87 26.28 0.56
CA ILE A 117 11.81 27.52 -0.23
C ILE A 117 11.47 28.72 0.67
N GLU A 118 10.55 28.55 1.63
CA GLU A 118 10.19 29.61 2.58
C GLU A 118 11.36 29.98 3.50
N GLU A 119 12.11 28.98 4.00
CA GLU A 119 13.32 29.19 4.80
C GLU A 119 14.42 29.90 3.99
N SER A 120 14.67 29.49 2.74
CA SER A 120 15.64 30.16 1.87
C SER A 120 15.24 31.60 1.53
N ARG A 121 13.93 31.89 1.37
CA ARG A 121 13.45 33.27 1.18
C ARG A 121 13.64 34.14 2.41
N LYS A 122 13.43 33.60 3.62
CA LYS A 122 13.66 34.33 4.88
C LYS A 122 15.14 34.64 5.07
N GLN A 123 16.03 33.74 4.67
CA GLN A 123 17.49 33.96 4.70
C GLN A 123 17.97 35.00 3.69
N ALA A 124 17.31 35.14 2.53
CA ALA A 124 17.66 36.13 1.52
C ALA A 124 17.08 37.53 1.78
N ALA A 125 16.14 37.65 2.72
CA ALA A 125 15.49 38.90 3.10
C ALA A 125 16.03 39.50 4.43
N ALA A 126 16.99 38.83 5.06
CA ALA A 126 17.73 39.28 6.25
C ALA A 126 19.15 39.68 5.84
#